data_AF-A0A423TV33-F1
#
_entry.id   AF-A0A423TV33-F1
#
_cell.length_a   1.000
_cell.length_b   1.000
_cell.length_c   1.000
_cell.angle_alpha   90.00
_cell.angle_beta   90.00
_cell.angle_gamma   90.00
#
_symmetry.space_group_name_H-M   'P 1'
#
loop_
_entity.id
_entity.type
_entity.pdbx_description
1 polymer ?
#
loop_
_entity_poly.entity_id
_entity_poly.type
_entity_poly.pdbx_seq_one_letter_code
_entity_poly.pdbx_strand_id
1 'polypeptide(L)'
;MMSAVTRSLPGLWKRVKTCRMAAGIFLWEQKNVRLCHSACVKQLPSSSTKVFRSNLLLQPQSWSTPSHRRLWGWLNTIFNRVDESRIKDVGPDRACAEWLLRCGALVKWRNMESWTKDYNSLPVSGGRLLKVEEIDATDSAIMHIGFPHFKGCKHIRRIVFHKASYLDDAGLEQLPLLKDSLEELQISSCGNVTEEGLRHLKQLKNLTYLLIYDLPEIKDKDAMCKELEEALPNCAVVFPYASAKDDPNLREKA
;
A
#
# COMPACT_ATOMS: atom_id res chain seq x y z
N MET A 1 36.73 -15.23 -42.36
CA MET A 1 37.48 -15.27 -41.10
C MET A 1 37.33 -13.90 -40.45
N MET A 2 36.35 -13.71 -39.55
CA MET A 2 36.51 -13.76 -38.08
C MET A 2 37.45 -12.65 -37.56
N SER A 3 37.13 -11.79 -36.58
CA SER A 3 36.05 -11.78 -35.59
C SER A 3 35.92 -10.37 -34.99
N ALA A 4 34.69 -9.93 -34.73
CA ALA A 4 34.38 -8.87 -33.79
C ALA A 4 34.54 -9.39 -32.34
N VAL A 5 34.94 -8.52 -31.41
CA VAL A 5 34.87 -8.80 -29.96
C VAL A 5 33.99 -7.73 -29.32
N THR A 6 32.70 -8.05 -29.24
CA THR A 6 31.74 -7.46 -28.31
C THR A 6 31.99 -8.02 -26.92
N ARG A 7 32.31 -7.18 -25.93
CA ARG A 7 32.22 -7.56 -24.51
C ARG A 7 30.87 -7.11 -23.94
N SER A 8 29.92 -8.04 -23.99
CA SER A 8 28.69 -8.03 -23.20
C SER A 8 29.01 -8.38 -21.74
N LEU A 9 28.61 -7.54 -20.78
CA LEU A 9 28.59 -7.90 -19.36
C LEU A 9 27.37 -8.79 -19.06
N PRO A 10 27.55 -9.98 -18.46
CA PRO A 10 26.43 -10.86 -18.13
C PRO A 10 25.91 -10.66 -16.69
N GLY A 11 24.59 -10.52 -16.58
CA GLY A 11 23.75 -11.26 -15.62
C GLY A 11 23.91 -10.99 -14.13
N LEU A 12 23.06 -10.12 -13.57
CA LEU A 12 22.82 -10.00 -12.13
C LEU A 12 21.33 -10.20 -11.74
N TRP A 13 20.55 -10.87 -12.59
CA TRP A 13 19.13 -11.17 -12.35
C TRP A 13 18.76 -12.62 -12.63
N LYS A 14 19.66 -13.56 -12.32
CA LYS A 14 19.34 -15.00 -12.27
C LYS A 14 19.69 -15.57 -10.90
N ARG A 15 18.84 -15.28 -9.90
CA ARG A 15 18.54 -16.13 -8.72
C ARG A 15 17.64 -15.36 -7.75
N VAL A 16 16.35 -15.29 -8.05
CA VAL A 16 15.34 -15.24 -7.00
C VAL A 16 14.69 -16.62 -6.99
N LYS A 17 15.34 -17.54 -6.28
CA LYS A 17 14.72 -18.82 -5.92
C LYS A 17 13.59 -18.48 -4.96
N THR A 18 12.35 -18.69 -5.41
CA THR A 18 11.17 -19.05 -4.61
C THR A 18 11.30 -18.88 -3.09
N CYS A 19 10.91 -17.71 -2.58
CA CYS A 19 10.51 -17.55 -1.18
C CYS A 19 9.00 -17.31 -1.15
N ARG A 20 8.23 -18.40 -1.25
CA ARG A 20 6.77 -18.42 -1.00
C ARG A 20 6.43 -18.34 0.50
N MET A 21 7.35 -17.85 1.35
CA MET A 21 7.22 -17.81 2.81
C MET A 21 7.33 -16.41 3.44
N ALA A 22 7.48 -15.33 2.66
CA ALA A 22 7.65 -13.98 3.25
C ALA A 22 6.32 -13.23 3.49
N ALA A 23 5.27 -13.48 2.70
CA ALA A 23 4.01 -12.74 2.86
C ALA A 23 3.23 -13.13 4.14
N GLY A 24 3.31 -14.41 4.54
CA GLY A 24 2.61 -14.90 5.75
C GLY A 24 3.29 -14.50 7.06
N ILE A 25 4.62 -14.40 7.09
CA ILE A 25 5.37 -14.02 8.29
C ILE A 25 5.23 -12.51 8.56
N PHE A 26 5.16 -11.69 7.52
CA PHE A 26 5.02 -10.23 7.65
C PHE A 26 3.66 -9.80 8.25
N LEU A 27 2.59 -10.56 8.00
CA LEU A 27 1.24 -10.29 8.53
C LEU A 27 1.02 -10.85 9.95
N TRP A 28 1.76 -11.88 10.35
CA TRP A 28 1.62 -12.47 11.70
C TRP A 28 2.34 -11.65 12.77
N GLU A 29 3.48 -11.06 12.44
CA GLU A 29 4.32 -10.36 13.43
C GLU A 29 3.79 -8.96 13.81
N GLN A 30 2.95 -8.34 12.97
CA GLN A 30 2.36 -7.02 13.26
C GLN A 30 1.10 -7.05 14.14
N LYS A 31 0.35 -8.17 14.16
CA LYS A 31 -0.83 -8.30 15.03
C LYS A 31 -0.48 -8.46 16.52
N ASN A 32 0.75 -8.85 16.85
CA ASN A 32 1.15 -9.14 18.24
C ASN A 32 1.75 -7.93 19.00
N VAL A 33 2.00 -6.79 18.34
CA VAL A 33 2.59 -5.62 19.01
C VAL A 33 1.57 -4.88 19.91
N ARG A 34 0.26 -5.08 19.73
CA ARG A 34 -0.79 -4.49 20.59
C ARG A 34 -1.11 -5.31 21.85
N LEU A 35 -0.56 -6.51 22.02
CA LEU A 35 -0.82 -7.36 23.21
C LEU A 35 0.26 -7.26 24.30
N CYS A 36 1.40 -6.62 24.05
CA CYS A 36 2.48 -6.52 25.04
C CYS A 36 2.37 -5.37 26.06
N HIS A 37 1.31 -4.55 26.03
CA HIS A 37 1.17 -3.41 26.94
C HIS A 37 0.38 -3.67 28.25
N SER A 38 -0.14 -4.88 28.49
CA SER A 38 -1.06 -5.13 29.62
C SER A 38 -0.59 -6.18 30.65
N ALA A 39 0.62 -6.72 30.57
CA ALA A 39 1.02 -7.81 31.46
C ALA A 39 2.41 -7.63 32.08
N CYS A 40 2.62 -6.57 32.88
CA CYS A 40 3.68 -6.59 33.88
C CYS A 40 3.39 -5.64 35.05
N VAL A 41 2.28 -5.87 35.75
CA VAL A 41 2.10 -5.42 37.14
C VAL A 41 1.37 -6.54 37.87
N LYS A 42 2.07 -7.29 38.75
CA LYS A 42 1.59 -7.89 40.02
C LYS A 42 2.63 -8.85 40.66
N GLN A 43 3.17 -8.40 41.81
CA GLN A 43 3.41 -9.10 43.11
C GLN A 43 4.41 -10.30 43.19
N LEU A 44 5.61 -10.14 43.79
CA LEU A 44 6.06 -10.35 45.22
C LEU A 44 6.62 -11.79 45.50
N PRO A 45 7.44 -12.12 46.55
CA PRO A 45 8.05 -11.35 47.65
C PRO A 45 9.56 -11.65 47.97
N SER A 46 10.01 -11.05 49.08
CA SER A 46 11.32 -10.93 49.76
C SER A 46 12.11 -12.18 50.21
N SER A 47 13.45 -12.12 50.20
CA SER A 47 14.32 -12.29 51.41
C SER A 47 15.84 -12.12 51.17
N SER A 48 16.49 -11.61 52.21
CA SER A 48 17.89 -11.22 52.50
C SER A 48 19.10 -11.99 51.92
N THR A 49 20.17 -11.27 51.57
CA THR A 49 21.40 -11.12 52.39
C THR A 49 22.42 -10.10 51.80
N LYS A 50 23.17 -9.45 52.69
CA LYS A 50 24.14 -8.34 52.50
C LYS A 50 25.48 -8.82 51.93
N VAL A 51 26.21 -7.98 51.17
CA VAL A 51 27.63 -7.57 51.43
C VAL A 51 27.99 -6.28 50.64
N PHE A 52 28.78 -5.45 51.30
CA PHE A 52 29.37 -4.12 51.03
C PHE A 52 30.33 -3.99 49.81
N ARG A 53 30.29 -2.87 49.05
CA ARG A 53 31.25 -1.71 49.05
C ARG A 53 31.19 -0.82 47.79
N SER A 54 31.40 0.48 48.05
CA SER A 54 31.93 1.59 47.22
C SER A 54 31.15 2.21 46.05
N ASN A 55 30.72 3.46 46.31
CA ASN A 55 30.63 4.64 45.44
C ASN A 55 31.04 4.50 43.96
N LEU A 56 30.06 4.56 43.06
CA LEU A 56 30.04 5.52 41.93
C LEU A 56 28.61 5.55 41.38
N LEU A 57 27.94 6.70 41.47
CA LEU A 57 26.66 6.94 40.78
C LEU A 57 26.95 7.03 39.27
N LEU A 58 26.99 5.88 38.59
CA LEU A 58 26.79 5.81 37.15
C LEU A 58 25.30 5.59 36.94
N GLN A 59 24.63 6.65 36.51
CA GLN A 59 23.27 6.57 35.97
C GLN A 59 23.22 5.42 34.95
N PRO A 60 22.17 4.57 34.96
CA PRO A 60 22.00 3.64 33.87
C PRO A 60 21.74 4.49 32.62
N GLN A 61 22.77 4.63 31.78
CA GLN A 61 22.57 5.10 30.42
C GLN A 61 21.55 4.15 29.80
N SER A 62 20.34 4.65 29.60
CA SER A 62 19.33 3.98 28.82
C SER A 62 19.96 3.68 27.46
N TRP A 63 20.33 2.43 27.23
CA TRP A 63 20.66 1.95 25.91
C TRP A 63 19.40 2.09 25.07
N SER A 64 19.29 3.23 24.40
CA SER A 64 18.30 3.44 23.35
C SER A 64 18.65 2.45 22.26
N THR A 65 17.83 1.41 22.12
CA THR A 65 18.00 0.41 21.07
C THR A 65 17.91 1.11 19.70
N PRO A 66 18.94 1.01 18.83
CA PRO A 66 18.93 1.68 17.54
C PRO A 66 17.91 1.07 16.55
N SER A 67 16.91 1.87 16.21
CA SER A 67 16.22 2.00 14.91
C SER A 67 16.10 0.79 13.96
N HIS A 68 15.33 -0.24 14.32
CA HIS A 68 14.78 -1.17 13.31
C HIS A 68 13.81 -0.49 12.33
N ARG A 69 13.30 0.71 12.67
CA ARG A 69 12.36 1.48 11.83
C ARG A 69 13.00 2.14 10.60
N ARG A 70 14.32 2.33 10.58
CA ARG A 70 15.00 3.03 9.46
C ARG A 70 15.18 2.14 8.23
N LEU A 71 15.60 0.88 8.41
CA LEU A 71 15.84 -0.03 7.29
C LEU A 71 14.54 -0.39 6.56
N TRP A 72 13.50 -0.79 7.31
CA TRP A 72 12.21 -1.16 6.72
C TRP A 72 11.48 0.04 6.10
N GLY A 73 11.56 1.22 6.72
CA GLY A 73 11.07 2.45 6.12
C GLY A 73 11.80 2.79 4.81
N TRP A 74 13.14 2.69 4.80
CA TRP A 74 13.93 2.89 3.60
C TRP A 74 13.59 1.91 2.48
N LEU A 75 13.44 0.61 2.81
CA LEU A 75 13.03 -0.41 1.85
C LEU A 75 11.68 -0.07 1.21
N ASN A 76 10.66 0.25 2.01
CA ASN A 76 9.34 0.63 1.50
C ASN A 76 9.41 1.85 0.56
N THR A 77 10.21 2.85 0.92
CA THR A 77 10.46 4.02 0.07
C THR A 77 11.11 3.64 -1.26
N ILE A 78 12.10 2.73 -1.26
CA ILE A 78 12.74 2.26 -2.50
C ILE A 78 11.77 1.47 -3.37
N PHE A 79 10.96 0.58 -2.79
CA PHE A 79 9.94 -0.16 -3.54
C PHE A 79 8.90 0.77 -4.15
N ASN A 80 8.60 1.92 -3.54
CA ASN A 80 7.63 2.85 -4.11
C ASN A 80 8.25 3.92 -5.01
N ARG A 81 9.57 4.06 -5.03
CA ARG A 81 10.24 5.09 -5.83
C ARG A 81 9.92 4.97 -7.31
N VAL A 82 9.66 6.12 -7.93
CA VAL A 82 9.42 6.26 -9.37
C VAL A 82 10.75 6.25 -10.11
N ASP A 83 10.83 5.44 -11.16
CA ASP A 83 11.94 5.43 -12.10
C ASP A 83 11.50 6.01 -13.45
N GLU A 84 11.81 7.29 -13.66
CA GLU A 84 11.48 8.03 -14.88
C GLU A 84 12.17 7.45 -16.12
N SER A 85 13.35 6.84 -15.97
CA SER A 85 14.03 6.18 -17.09
C SER A 85 13.28 4.94 -17.50
N ARG A 86 12.80 4.15 -16.52
CA ARG A 86 11.96 2.99 -16.76
C ARG A 86 10.65 3.38 -17.44
N ILE A 87 9.97 4.43 -16.98
CA ILE A 87 8.74 4.95 -17.61
C ILE A 87 8.99 5.30 -19.08
N LYS A 88 10.11 5.95 -19.39
CA LYS A 88 10.48 6.29 -20.78
C LYS A 88 10.74 5.04 -21.64
N ASP A 89 11.31 3.99 -21.07
CA ASP A 89 11.66 2.76 -21.79
C ASP A 89 10.45 1.86 -22.06
N VAL A 90 9.62 1.63 -21.04
CA VAL A 90 8.52 0.64 -21.12
C VAL A 90 7.12 1.25 -21.20
N GLY A 91 6.99 2.56 -21.00
CA GLY A 91 5.73 3.28 -20.93
C GLY A 91 5.12 3.33 -19.53
N PRO A 92 4.15 4.24 -19.30
CA PRO A 92 3.58 4.51 -17.98
C PRO A 92 2.82 3.29 -17.42
N ASP A 93 1.92 2.69 -18.19
CA ASP A 93 1.12 1.54 -17.76
C ASP A 93 1.99 0.36 -17.28
N ARG A 94 3.06 0.07 -18.03
CA ARG A 94 3.97 -1.01 -17.69
C ARG A 94 4.77 -0.71 -16.43
N ALA A 95 5.33 0.50 -16.31
CA ALA A 95 6.06 0.90 -15.11
C ALA A 95 5.15 0.93 -13.88
N CYS A 96 3.89 1.36 -14.04
CA CYS A 96 2.86 1.33 -13.01
C CYS A 96 2.55 -0.10 -12.58
N ALA A 97 2.33 -1.04 -13.51
CA ALA A 97 2.11 -2.44 -13.19
C ALA A 97 3.30 -3.09 -12.47
N GLU A 98 4.54 -2.78 -12.89
CA GLU A 98 5.76 -3.23 -12.21
C GLU A 98 5.81 -2.74 -10.75
N TRP A 99 5.39 -1.49 -10.51
CA TRP A 99 5.29 -0.92 -9.17
C TRP A 99 4.19 -1.57 -8.32
N LEU A 100 3.01 -1.76 -8.88
CA LEU A 100 1.89 -2.35 -8.15
C LEU A 100 2.24 -3.78 -7.72
N LEU A 101 2.74 -4.60 -8.66
CA LEU A 101 3.07 -6.01 -8.39
C LEU A 101 4.23 -6.18 -7.41
N ARG A 102 5.28 -5.33 -7.48
CA ARG A 102 6.39 -5.40 -6.50
C ARG A 102 5.96 -4.97 -5.10
N CYS A 103 4.90 -4.17 -4.98
CA CYS A 103 4.28 -3.77 -3.72
C CYS A 103 3.16 -4.72 -3.24
N GLY A 104 2.92 -5.84 -3.96
CA GLY A 104 1.92 -6.84 -3.60
C GLY A 104 0.50 -6.56 -4.07
N ALA A 105 0.29 -5.52 -4.89
CA ALA A 105 -0.99 -5.28 -5.55
C ALA A 105 -1.13 -6.11 -6.83
N LEU A 106 -2.35 -6.25 -7.31
CA LEU A 106 -2.71 -6.97 -8.52
C LEU A 106 -3.17 -5.97 -9.59
N VAL A 107 -2.98 -6.33 -10.84
CA VAL A 107 -3.43 -5.52 -11.97
C VAL A 107 -4.22 -6.35 -12.96
N LYS A 108 -5.28 -5.78 -13.51
CA LYS A 108 -6.00 -6.33 -14.64
C LYS A 108 -5.82 -5.41 -15.84
N TRP A 109 -5.41 -6.02 -16.95
CA TRP A 109 -5.20 -5.30 -18.19
C TRP A 109 -6.51 -5.13 -18.93
N ARG A 110 -6.59 -4.04 -19.71
CA ARG A 110 -7.71 -3.81 -20.60
C ARG A 110 -7.91 -4.96 -21.56
N ASN A 111 -9.16 -5.40 -21.71
CA ASN A 111 -9.56 -6.53 -22.55
C ASN A 111 -8.95 -7.89 -22.13
N MET A 112 -8.51 -8.02 -20.88
CA MET A 112 -8.10 -9.31 -20.31
C MET A 112 -8.98 -9.66 -19.11
N GLU A 113 -9.44 -10.91 -19.06
CA GLU A 113 -10.28 -11.38 -17.96
C GLU A 113 -9.46 -11.66 -16.69
N SER A 114 -8.24 -12.16 -16.86
CA SER A 114 -7.41 -12.62 -15.76
C SER A 114 -6.60 -11.50 -15.10
N TRP A 115 -6.56 -11.52 -13.78
CA TRP A 115 -5.64 -10.71 -12.97
C TRP A 115 -4.19 -11.18 -13.13
N THR A 116 -3.29 -10.23 -13.32
CA THR A 116 -1.85 -10.44 -13.16
C THR A 116 -1.50 -10.30 -11.69
N LYS A 117 -0.91 -11.36 -11.11
CA LYS A 117 -0.60 -11.45 -9.68
C LYS A 117 0.89 -11.64 -9.39
N ASP A 118 1.63 -12.14 -10.37
CA ASP A 118 3.07 -12.39 -10.25
C ASP A 118 3.84 -11.40 -11.12
N TYR A 119 4.77 -10.67 -10.52
CA TYR A 119 5.68 -9.78 -11.22
C TYR A 119 6.40 -10.48 -12.38
N ASN A 120 6.77 -11.76 -12.23
CA ASN A 120 7.50 -12.51 -13.27
C ASN A 120 6.61 -12.94 -14.44
N SER A 121 5.28 -12.88 -14.28
CA SER A 121 4.31 -13.16 -15.35
C SER A 121 4.06 -11.95 -16.26
N LEU A 122 4.64 -10.80 -15.91
CA LEU A 122 4.55 -9.60 -16.71
C LEU A 122 5.14 -9.82 -18.11
N PRO A 123 4.43 -9.48 -19.19
CA PRO A 123 4.85 -9.80 -20.56
C PRO A 123 6.15 -9.08 -20.93
N VAL A 124 7.14 -9.82 -21.41
CA VAL A 124 8.49 -9.27 -21.71
C VAL A 124 8.46 -8.32 -22.92
N SER A 125 7.52 -8.53 -23.85
CA SER A 125 7.35 -7.74 -25.07
C SER A 125 5.94 -7.15 -25.13
N GLY A 126 5.78 -6.01 -25.80
CA GLY A 126 4.47 -5.38 -25.97
C GLY A 126 3.94 -4.61 -24.74
N GLY A 127 4.77 -4.38 -23.71
CA GLY A 127 4.36 -3.67 -22.50
C GLY A 127 3.72 -2.30 -22.72
N ARG A 128 4.11 -1.58 -23.79
CA ARG A 128 3.51 -0.28 -24.16
C ARG A 128 2.06 -0.39 -24.68
N LEU A 129 1.69 -1.54 -25.24
CA LEU A 129 0.37 -1.78 -25.84
C LEU A 129 -0.67 -2.10 -24.76
N LEU A 130 -0.25 -2.71 -23.66
CA LEU A 130 -1.12 -3.05 -22.56
C LEU A 130 -1.43 -1.83 -21.71
N LYS A 131 -2.70 -1.72 -21.32
CA LYS A 131 -3.24 -0.63 -20.52
C LYS A 131 -3.78 -1.18 -19.22
N VAL A 132 -3.37 -0.61 -18.10
CA VAL A 132 -3.92 -1.00 -16.79
C VAL A 132 -5.34 -0.47 -16.70
N GLU A 133 -6.28 -1.34 -16.33
CA GLU A 133 -7.70 -0.99 -16.25
C GLU A 133 -8.24 -1.11 -14.83
N GLU A 134 -7.86 -2.16 -14.10
CA GLU A 134 -8.28 -2.36 -12.71
C GLU A 134 -7.06 -2.67 -11.82
N ILE A 135 -7.12 -2.17 -10.59
CA ILE A 135 -6.07 -2.34 -9.58
C ILE A 135 -6.71 -2.86 -8.31
N ASP A 136 -6.18 -3.97 -7.79
CA ASP A 136 -6.50 -4.46 -6.45
C ASP A 136 -5.25 -4.37 -5.57
N ALA A 137 -5.25 -3.40 -4.66
CA ALA A 137 -4.17 -3.11 -3.73
C ALA A 137 -4.46 -3.67 -2.33
N THR A 138 -5.16 -4.82 -2.26
CA THR A 138 -5.42 -5.54 -1.01
C THR A 138 -4.13 -5.99 -0.32
N ASP A 139 -4.00 -5.69 0.98
CA ASP A 139 -2.85 -6.07 1.82
C ASP A 139 -1.49 -5.65 1.20
N SER A 140 -1.49 -4.53 0.44
CA SER A 140 -0.33 -4.05 -0.31
C SER A 140 0.51 -3.02 0.47
N ALA A 141 1.77 -2.89 0.07
CA ALA A 141 2.74 -1.94 0.63
C ALA A 141 2.90 -0.66 -0.23
N ILE A 142 1.87 -0.29 -0.99
CA ILE A 142 1.88 0.94 -1.77
C ILE A 142 1.81 2.17 -0.86
N MET A 143 2.46 3.26 -1.24
CA MET A 143 2.46 4.52 -0.51
C MET A 143 2.45 5.71 -1.46
N HIS A 144 2.14 6.91 -0.95
CA HIS A 144 2.04 8.15 -1.75
C HIS A 144 3.27 8.44 -2.63
N ILE A 145 4.48 8.01 -2.23
CA ILE A 145 5.72 8.18 -3.00
C ILE A 145 5.64 7.49 -4.37
N GLY A 146 4.86 6.41 -4.48
CA GLY A 146 4.70 5.65 -5.73
C GLY A 146 3.55 6.11 -6.61
N PHE A 147 2.63 6.93 -6.09
CA PHE A 147 1.46 7.40 -6.82
C PHE A 147 1.79 8.19 -8.10
N PRO A 148 2.95 8.86 -8.26
CA PRO A 148 3.30 9.46 -9.55
C PRO A 148 3.44 8.45 -10.71
N HIS A 149 3.55 7.13 -10.46
CA HIS A 149 3.45 6.12 -11.53
C HIS A 149 2.07 6.12 -12.22
N PHE A 150 1.02 6.64 -11.57
CA PHE A 150 -0.29 6.82 -12.19
C PHE A 150 -0.27 7.85 -13.31
N LYS A 151 0.72 8.76 -13.33
CA LYS A 151 0.84 9.78 -14.37
C LYS A 151 0.98 9.14 -15.74
N GLY A 152 0.03 9.43 -16.62
CA GLY A 152 0.00 8.90 -17.98
C GLY A 152 -0.73 7.55 -18.14
N CYS A 153 -1.23 6.95 -17.05
CA CYS A 153 -2.13 5.79 -17.10
C CYS A 153 -3.57 6.28 -17.34
N LYS A 154 -4.02 6.28 -18.59
CA LYS A 154 -5.28 6.94 -19.01
C LYS A 154 -6.53 6.06 -18.99
N HIS A 155 -6.40 4.81 -18.54
CA HIS A 155 -7.44 3.80 -18.66
C HIS A 155 -7.77 3.09 -17.35
N ILE A 156 -7.22 3.54 -16.22
CA ILE A 156 -7.51 2.96 -14.92
C ILE A 156 -8.92 3.41 -14.52
N ARG A 157 -9.83 2.45 -14.51
CA ARG A 157 -11.26 2.61 -14.23
C ARG A 157 -11.61 2.28 -12.78
N ARG A 158 -10.95 1.27 -12.20
CA ARG A 158 -11.27 0.73 -10.87
C ARG A 158 -10.04 0.59 -10.00
N ILE A 159 -10.11 1.07 -8.76
CA ILE A 159 -9.07 0.86 -7.76
C ILE A 159 -9.68 0.39 -6.44
N VAL A 160 -9.14 -0.70 -5.90
CA VAL A 160 -9.46 -1.20 -4.57
C VAL A 160 -8.27 -1.00 -3.65
N PHE A 161 -8.43 -0.16 -2.62
CA PHE A 161 -7.53 -0.09 -1.47
C PHE A 161 -8.18 -0.81 -0.29
N HIS A 162 -7.73 -2.04 -0.01
CA HIS A 162 -8.18 -2.80 1.14
C HIS A 162 -7.00 -3.16 2.04
N LYS A 163 -7.01 -2.74 3.31
CA LYS A 163 -5.88 -2.96 4.24
C LYS A 163 -4.53 -2.46 3.69
N ALA A 164 -4.55 -1.44 2.84
CA ALA A 164 -3.34 -0.77 2.37
C ALA A 164 -2.76 0.08 3.52
N SER A 165 -1.93 -0.56 4.35
CA SER A 165 -1.52 -0.01 5.66
C SER A 165 -0.63 1.24 5.56
N TYR A 166 -0.10 1.54 4.38
CA TYR A 166 0.74 2.70 4.09
C TYR A 166 0.03 3.76 3.24
N LEU A 167 -1.26 3.57 2.94
CA LEU A 167 -2.10 4.60 2.34
C LEU A 167 -2.40 5.68 3.39
N ASP A 168 -2.20 6.94 2.99
CA ASP A 168 -2.39 8.14 3.79
C ASP A 168 -3.06 9.24 2.94
N ASP A 169 -3.36 10.38 3.57
CA ASP A 169 -4.00 11.52 2.91
C ASP A 169 -3.16 12.07 1.74
N ALA A 170 -1.83 12.03 1.83
CA ALA A 170 -0.92 12.43 0.75
C ALA A 170 -1.01 11.51 -0.48
N GLY A 171 -1.41 10.25 -0.29
CA GLY A 171 -1.75 9.34 -1.37
C GLY A 171 -3.05 9.75 -2.04
N LEU A 172 -4.09 10.03 -1.25
CA LEU A 172 -5.40 10.46 -1.77
C LEU A 172 -5.34 11.81 -2.49
N GLU A 173 -4.50 12.74 -2.02
CA GLU A 173 -4.20 14.02 -2.67
C GLU A 173 -3.70 13.85 -4.11
N GLN A 174 -3.04 12.72 -4.42
CA GLN A 174 -2.47 12.43 -5.73
C GLN A 174 -3.39 11.60 -6.64
N LEU A 175 -4.50 11.05 -6.14
CA LEU A 175 -5.48 10.35 -6.98
C LEU A 175 -6.08 11.20 -8.12
N PRO A 176 -6.18 12.54 -8.04
CA PRO A 176 -6.57 13.38 -9.18
C PRO A 176 -5.68 13.24 -10.43
N LEU A 177 -4.51 12.58 -10.34
CA LEU A 177 -3.76 12.12 -11.52
C LEU A 177 -4.58 11.21 -12.44
N LEU A 178 -5.63 10.57 -11.92
CA LEU A 178 -6.54 9.66 -12.61
C LEU A 178 -7.95 10.24 -12.80
N LYS A 179 -8.12 11.56 -12.59
CA LYS A 179 -9.44 12.24 -12.65
C LYS A 179 -10.23 12.02 -13.95
N ASP A 180 -9.52 11.75 -15.05
CA ASP A 180 -10.10 11.61 -16.37
C ASP A 180 -10.59 10.18 -16.66
N SER A 181 -10.18 9.17 -15.88
CA SER A 181 -10.48 7.75 -16.14
C SER A 181 -11.06 6.97 -14.97
N LEU A 182 -10.84 7.40 -13.73
CA LEU A 182 -11.26 6.64 -12.54
C LEU A 182 -12.77 6.77 -12.32
N GLU A 183 -13.45 5.63 -12.29
CA GLU A 183 -14.91 5.51 -12.18
C GLU A 183 -15.32 4.84 -10.86
N GLU A 184 -14.54 3.86 -10.39
CA GLU A 184 -14.84 3.10 -9.18
C GLU A 184 -13.66 3.10 -8.21
N LEU A 185 -13.93 3.51 -6.96
CA LEU A 185 -12.92 3.57 -5.91
C LEU A 185 -13.44 2.92 -4.62
N GLN A 186 -12.66 2.00 -4.07
CA GLN A 186 -12.89 1.46 -2.74
C GLN A 186 -11.72 1.85 -1.82
N ILE A 187 -12.03 2.38 -0.64
CA ILE A 187 -11.07 2.63 0.43
C ILE A 187 -11.57 1.95 1.70
N SER A 188 -10.86 0.93 2.16
CA SER A 188 -11.32 0.12 3.26
C SER A 188 -10.22 -0.39 4.17
N SER A 189 -10.46 -0.38 5.48
CA SER A 189 -9.48 -0.81 6.50
C SER A 189 -8.13 -0.09 6.36
N CYS A 190 -8.12 1.16 5.90
CA CYS A 190 -6.91 1.98 5.70
C CYS A 190 -6.76 2.96 6.86
N GLY A 191 -5.96 2.59 7.86
CA GLY A 191 -5.96 3.25 9.17
C GLY A 191 -5.40 4.68 9.23
N ASN A 192 -4.68 5.15 8.22
CA ASN A 192 -4.09 6.50 8.20
C ASN A 192 -4.85 7.48 7.31
N VAL A 193 -5.99 7.08 6.73
CA VAL A 193 -6.83 7.94 5.91
C VAL A 193 -7.78 8.70 6.82
N THR A 194 -7.77 10.03 6.71
CA THR A 194 -8.62 10.94 7.48
C THR A 194 -9.68 11.61 6.59
N GLU A 195 -10.53 12.42 7.21
CA GLU A 195 -11.51 13.26 6.51
C GLU A 195 -10.83 14.22 5.51
N GLU A 196 -9.63 14.75 5.81
CA GLU A 196 -8.90 15.61 4.88
C GLU A 196 -8.49 14.86 3.60
N GLY A 197 -7.99 13.63 3.75
CA GLY A 197 -7.65 12.77 2.62
C GLY A 197 -8.84 12.52 1.70
N LEU A 198 -10.02 12.25 2.28
CA LEU A 198 -11.25 12.04 1.51
C LEU A 198 -11.71 13.28 0.75
N ARG A 199 -11.49 14.49 1.28
CA ARG A 199 -11.86 15.74 0.57
C ARG A 199 -11.12 15.92 -0.74
N HIS A 200 -9.92 15.34 -0.90
CA HIS A 200 -9.22 15.38 -2.18
C HIS A 200 -9.95 14.60 -3.29
N LEU A 201 -10.77 13.59 -2.94
CA LEU A 201 -11.54 12.79 -3.90
C LEU A 201 -12.59 13.61 -4.66
N LYS A 202 -12.98 14.78 -4.13
CA LYS A 202 -13.92 15.71 -4.80
C LYS A 202 -13.47 16.14 -6.20
N GLN A 203 -12.19 16.00 -6.52
CA GLN A 203 -11.63 16.32 -7.84
C GLN A 203 -11.87 15.22 -8.88
N LEU A 204 -12.25 14.01 -8.46
CA LEU A 204 -12.52 12.86 -9.33
C LEU A 204 -13.94 12.94 -9.91
N LYS A 205 -14.17 13.86 -10.84
CA LYS A 205 -15.51 14.16 -11.37
C LYS A 205 -16.16 13.02 -12.17
N ASN A 206 -15.37 12.06 -12.64
CA ASN A 206 -15.84 10.87 -13.35
C ASN A 206 -16.14 9.69 -12.41
N LEU A 207 -15.93 9.83 -11.10
CA LEU A 207 -16.21 8.78 -10.14
C LEU A 207 -17.74 8.55 -10.08
N THR A 208 -18.15 7.31 -10.30
CA THR A 208 -19.55 6.87 -10.26
C THR A 208 -19.84 6.00 -9.04
N TYR A 209 -18.82 5.39 -8.43
CA TYR A 209 -18.96 4.54 -7.26
C TYR A 209 -17.81 4.75 -6.27
N LEU A 210 -18.16 5.06 -5.03
CA LEU A 210 -17.21 5.24 -3.93
C LEU A 210 -17.64 4.42 -2.72
N LEU A 211 -16.89 3.38 -2.40
CA LEU A 211 -17.11 2.54 -1.22
C LEU A 211 -16.08 2.84 -0.14
N ILE A 212 -16.53 3.30 1.02
CA ILE A 212 -15.67 3.67 2.15
C ILE A 212 -16.13 2.93 3.41
N TYR A 213 -15.27 2.13 4.04
CA TYR A 213 -15.63 1.50 5.31
C TYR A 213 -14.41 1.16 6.18
N ASP A 214 -14.66 0.96 7.47
CA ASP A 214 -13.62 0.59 8.44
C ASP A 214 -12.42 1.56 8.45
N LEU A 215 -12.72 2.87 8.43
CA LEU A 215 -11.75 3.94 8.57
C LEU A 215 -11.88 4.58 9.96
N PRO A 216 -10.94 4.31 10.91
CA PRO A 216 -11.10 4.68 12.31
C PRO A 216 -10.94 6.19 12.57
N GLU A 217 -10.25 6.91 11.69
CA GLU A 217 -9.99 8.35 11.85
C GLU A 217 -11.17 9.23 11.39
N ILE A 218 -12.20 8.65 10.77
CA ILE A 218 -13.43 9.36 10.37
C ILE A 218 -14.39 9.36 11.54
N LYS A 219 -14.63 10.53 12.11
CA LYS A 219 -15.47 10.69 13.31
C LYS A 219 -16.93 10.81 12.94
N ASP A 220 -17.22 11.67 11.97
CA ASP A 220 -18.58 11.94 11.50
C ASP A 220 -18.78 11.41 10.08
N LYS A 221 -19.20 10.14 10.03
CA LYS A 221 -19.41 9.43 8.75
C LYS A 221 -20.54 10.05 7.94
N ASP A 222 -21.59 10.53 8.60
CA ASP A 222 -22.79 11.05 7.96
C ASP A 222 -22.51 12.41 7.34
N ALA A 223 -21.82 13.30 8.08
CA ALA A 223 -21.37 14.57 7.54
C ALA A 223 -20.40 14.38 6.37
N MET A 224 -19.47 13.43 6.48
CA MET A 224 -18.51 13.16 5.41
C MET A 224 -19.20 12.60 4.15
N CYS A 225 -20.17 11.69 4.28
CA CYS A 225 -20.95 11.19 3.15
C CYS A 225 -21.69 12.33 2.45
N LYS A 226 -22.39 13.16 3.22
CA LYS A 226 -23.12 14.31 2.68
C LYS A 226 -22.19 15.27 1.93
N GLU A 227 -21.04 15.59 2.49
CA GLU A 227 -20.04 16.47 1.86
C GLU A 227 -19.49 15.89 0.53
N LEU A 228 -19.32 14.57 0.46
CA LEU A 228 -18.87 13.89 -0.77
C LEU A 228 -19.99 13.81 -1.81
N GLU A 229 -21.22 13.49 -1.41
CA GLU A 229 -22.39 13.45 -2.28
C GLU A 229 -22.69 14.82 -2.91
N GLU A 230 -22.58 15.91 -2.12
CA GLU A 230 -22.72 17.28 -2.63
C GLU A 230 -21.64 17.63 -3.67
N ALA A 231 -20.41 17.15 -3.49
CA ALA A 231 -19.30 17.43 -4.39
C ALA A 231 -19.24 16.53 -5.63
N LEU A 232 -19.81 15.33 -5.53
CA LEU A 232 -19.81 14.27 -6.55
C LEU A 232 -21.26 13.78 -6.78
N PRO A 233 -22.14 14.62 -7.37
CA PRO A 233 -23.58 14.32 -7.47
C PRO A 233 -23.93 13.10 -8.34
N ASN A 234 -22.99 12.67 -9.20
CA ASN A 234 -23.15 11.49 -10.05
C ASN A 234 -22.47 10.23 -9.48
N CYS A 235 -21.94 10.32 -8.25
CA CYS A 235 -21.25 9.23 -7.58
C CYS A 235 -22.14 8.62 -6.50
N ALA A 236 -22.35 7.30 -6.54
CA ALA A 236 -22.93 6.58 -5.42
C ALA A 236 -21.88 6.44 -4.31
N VAL A 237 -22.02 7.25 -3.25
CA VAL A 237 -21.18 7.17 -2.06
C VAL A 237 -21.80 6.19 -1.08
N VAL A 238 -21.06 5.14 -0.72
CA VAL A 238 -21.54 4.07 0.16
C VAL A 238 -20.61 3.97 1.37
N PHE A 239 -21.15 4.28 2.55
CA PHE A 239 -20.46 4.14 3.83
C PHE A 239 -21.24 3.19 4.74
N PRO A 240 -21.06 1.87 4.61
CA PRO A 240 -21.77 0.92 5.44
C PRO A 240 -21.33 1.09 6.90
N TYR A 241 -22.30 1.22 7.80
CA TYR A 241 -22.05 1.22 9.25
C TYR A 241 -21.51 -0.13 9.73
N ALA A 242 -21.77 -1.20 8.98
CA ALA A 242 -21.32 -2.55 9.24
C ALA A 242 -19.96 -2.80 8.57
N SER A 243 -19.06 -3.53 9.24
CA SER A 243 -17.79 -3.90 8.62
C SER A 243 -18.06 -4.84 7.44
N ALA A 244 -17.21 -4.92 6.42
CA ALA A 244 -17.37 -5.91 5.33
C ALA A 244 -17.25 -7.38 5.79
N LYS A 245 -17.14 -7.66 7.10
CA LYS A 245 -17.34 -8.99 7.68
C LYS A 245 -18.82 -9.27 7.97
N ASP A 246 -19.63 -8.23 8.09
CA ASP A 246 -21.03 -8.27 8.51
C ASP A 246 -22.00 -8.24 7.31
N ASP A 247 -21.56 -7.75 6.14
CA ASP A 247 -22.32 -7.82 4.87
C ASP A 247 -21.47 -8.45 3.74
N PRO A 248 -21.74 -9.72 3.37
CA PRO A 248 -21.02 -10.41 2.30
C PRO A 248 -21.29 -9.83 0.90
N ASN A 249 -22.41 -9.13 0.67
CA ASN A 249 -22.75 -8.57 -0.64
C ASN A 249 -21.84 -7.41 -1.06
N LEU A 250 -21.15 -6.78 -0.10
CA LEU A 250 -20.16 -5.74 -0.37
C LEU A 250 -18.85 -6.29 -0.94
N ARG A 251 -18.57 -7.59 -0.74
CA ARG A 251 -17.39 -8.25 -1.33
C ARG A 251 -17.64 -8.77 -2.74
N GLU A 252 -18.89 -9.08 -3.07
CA GLU A 252 -19.25 -9.67 -4.38
C GLU A 252 -19.43 -8.62 -5.50
N LYS A 253 -19.53 -7.34 -5.15
CA LYS A 253 -19.45 -6.22 -6.09
C LYS A 253 -18.02 -5.68 -6.29
N ALA A 254 -17.02 -6.39 -5.75
CA ALA A 254 -15.60 -6.04 -5.79
C ALA A 254 -14.85 -6.62 -7.00
#